data_AF-A0A536M9Y4-F1
#
_entry.id   AF-A0A536M9Y4-F1
#
_cell.length_a   1.000
_cell.length_b   1.000
_cell.length_c   1.000
_cell.angle_alpha   90.00
_cell.angle_beta   90.00
_cell.angle_gamma   90.00
#
_symmetry.space_group_name_H-M   'P 1'
#
loop_
_entity.id
_entity.type
_entity.pdbx_description
1 polymer ?
#
loop_
_entity_poly.entity_id
_entity_poly.type
_entity_poly.pdbx_seq_one_letter_code
_entity_poly.pdbx_strand_id
1 'polypeptide(L)' 'MTDNARGRFFEDFTVGDLYRHRLGRTLSEADNTWFTLLTCNTNEIHFNADYAAHTEFGRPLMNSCLT' A
#
# COMPACT_ATOMS: atom_id res chain seq x y z
N MET A 1 12.71 25.78 8.86
CA MET A 1 12.46 24.47 8.23
C MET A 1 12.61 24.66 6.74
N THR A 2 13.73 24.20 6.17
CA THR A 2 13.93 24.23 4.71
C THR A 2 13.00 23.18 4.10
N ASP A 3 11.78 23.59 3.76
CA ASP A 3 10.86 22.79 2.95
C ASP A 3 11.41 22.74 1.53
N ASN A 4 12.34 21.81 1.29
CA ASN A 4 12.83 21.53 -0.05
C ASN A 4 11.81 20.60 -0.72
N ALA A 5 10.86 21.20 -1.45
CA ALA A 5 9.87 20.48 -2.26
C ALA A 5 10.48 19.51 -3.29
N ARG A 6 11.81 19.52 -3.49
CA ARG A 6 12.55 18.67 -4.43
C ARG A 6 13.20 17.43 -3.81
N GLY A 7 12.97 17.15 -2.53
CA GLY A 7 13.64 16.04 -1.82
C GLY A 7 15.00 16.43 -1.23
N ARG A 8 15.68 15.45 -0.63
CA ARG A 8 16.99 15.61 0.03
C ARG A 8 18.11 15.03 -0.85
N PHE A 9 19.30 15.60 -0.75
CA PHE A 9 20.50 15.02 -1.32
C PHE A 9 21.12 13.99 -0.37
N PHE A 10 22.11 13.23 -0.84
CA PHE A 10 22.74 12.16 -0.05
C PHE A 10 23.40 12.70 1.23
N GLU A 11 24.01 13.88 1.16
CA GLU A 11 24.67 14.58 2.25
C GLU A 11 23.72 15.13 3.33
N ASP A 12 22.41 15.17 3.08
CA ASP A 12 21.41 15.66 4.03
C ASP A 12 20.96 14.59 5.04
N PHE A 13 21.44 13.35 4.88
CA PHE A 13 21.05 12.21 5.72
C PHE A 13 22.09 11.93 6.81
N THR A 14 21.60 11.67 8.02
CA THR A 14 22.42 11.20 9.15
C THR A 14 21.98 9.80 9.57
N VAL A 15 22.95 8.94 9.92
CA VAL A 15 22.65 7.60 10.43
C VAL A 15 21.78 7.71 11.69
N GLY A 16 20.64 7.02 11.67
CA GLY A 16 19.65 7.06 12.76
C GLY A 16 18.48 8.02 12.53
N ASP A 17 18.45 8.77 11.43
CA ASP A 17 17.30 9.61 11.11
C ASP A 17 16.00 8.79 10.99
N LEU A 18 14.93 9.31 11.61
CA LEU A 18 13.58 8.76 11.54
C LEU A 18 12.65 9.69 10.76
N TYR A 19 12.23 9.26 9.58
CA TYR A 19 11.37 10.04 8.69
C TYR A 19 9.93 9.55 8.74
N ARG A 20 9.06 10.29 9.42
CA ARG A 20 7.61 10.03 9.37
C ARG A 20 6.99 10.81 8.22
N HIS A 21 6.51 10.08 7.20
CA HIS A 21 5.78 10.69 6.09
C HIS A 21 4.53 11.40 6.61
N ARG A 22 4.29 12.63 6.14
CA ARG A 22 3.21 13.50 6.66
C ARG A 22 1.81 13.00 6.28
N LEU A 23 1.68 12.36 5.13
CA LEU A 23 0.39 11.89 4.62
C LEU A 23 0.20 10.42 4.93
N GLY A 24 -1.00 10.07 5.40
CA GLY A 24 -1.54 8.71 5.36
C GLY A 24 -2.55 8.59 4.22
N ARG A 25 -2.71 7.39 3.68
CA ARG A 25 -3.74 7.06 2.69
C ARG A 25 -4.63 5.95 3.23
N THR A 26 -5.92 6.21 3.31
CA THR A 26 -6.92 5.15 3.54
C THR A 26 -7.10 4.36 2.25
N LEU A 27 -6.93 3.04 2.32
CA LEU A 27 -7.16 2.16 1.17
C LEU A 27 -8.61 1.71 1.12
N SER A 28 -9.18 1.74 -0.07
CA SER A 28 -10.50 1.21 -0.39
C SER A 28 -10.39 -0.14 -1.10
N GLU A 29 -11.52 -0.84 -1.22
CA GLU A 29 -11.61 -2.06 -2.03
C GLU A 29 -11.25 -1.81 -3.51
N ALA A 30 -11.61 -0.63 -4.04
CA ALA A 30 -11.24 -0.25 -5.40
C ALA A 30 -9.72 -0.19 -5.56
N ASP A 31 -8.98 0.44 -4.63
CA ASP A 31 -7.51 0.50 -4.71
C ASP A 31 -6.90 -0.91 -4.76
N ASN A 32 -7.44 -1.82 -3.94
CA ASN A 32 -6.96 -3.19 -3.86
C ASN A 32 -7.19 -3.98 -5.14
N THR A 33 -8.42 -3.94 -5.67
CA THR A 33 -8.79 -4.62 -6.90
C THR A 33 -8.00 -4.06 -8.08
N TRP A 34 -7.92 -2.74 -8.21
CA TRP A 34 -7.16 -2.10 -9.29
C TRP A 34 -5.69 -2.47 -9.26
N PHE A 35 -5.03 -2.36 -8.10
CA PHE A 35 -3.61 -2.70 -7.98
C PHE A 35 -3.36 -4.18 -8.28
N THR A 36 -4.21 -5.07 -7.77
CA THR A 36 -4.09 -6.51 -7.97
C THR A 36 -4.21 -6.90 -9.44
N LEU A 37 -5.22 -6.37 -10.13
CA LEU A 37 -5.44 -6.67 -11.55
C LEU A 37 -4.39 -6.00 -12.44
N LEU A 38 -3.97 -4.78 -12.13
CA LEU A 38 -2.93 -4.06 -12.90
C LEU A 38 -1.57 -4.77 -12.82
N THR A 39 -1.26 -5.40 -11.70
CA THR A 39 -0.02 -6.16 -11.49
C THR A 39 -0.14 -7.63 -11.90
N CYS A 40 -1.26 -8.03 -12.51
CA CYS A 40 -1.56 -9.41 -12.90
C CYS A 40 -1.45 -10.41 -11.74
N ASN A 41 -1.71 -9.99 -10.50
CA ASN A 41 -1.83 -10.92 -9.38
C ASN A 41 -3.21 -11.61 -9.48
N THR A 42 -3.19 -12.92 -9.69
CA THR A 42 -4.39 -13.74 -9.94
C THR A 42 -4.99 -14.35 -8.67
N ASN A 43 -4.47 -14.02 -7.49
CA ASN A 43 -5.01 -14.54 -6.24
C ASN A 43 -6.35 -13.89 -5.90
N GLU A 44 -7.42 -14.68 -5.99
CA GLU A 44 -8.81 -14.27 -5.82
C GLU A 44 -9.11 -13.65 -4.45
N ILE A 45 -8.31 -13.97 -3.42
CA ILE A 45 -8.50 -13.43 -2.06
C ILE A 45 -8.47 -11.89 -2.01
N HIS A 46 -7.93 -11.24 -3.05
CA HIS A 46 -7.80 -9.78 -3.09
C HIS A 46 -8.93 -9.06 -3.83
N PHE A 47 -9.75 -9.75 -4.62
CA PHE A 47 -10.77 -9.09 -5.46
C PHE A 47 -12.08 -9.87 -5.62
N ASN A 48 -12.15 -11.13 -5.20
CA ASN A 48 -13.36 -11.94 -5.25
C ASN A 48 -13.98 -12.06 -3.86
N ALA A 49 -15.07 -11.32 -3.62
CA ALA A 49 -15.77 -11.31 -2.33
C ALA A 49 -16.40 -12.67 -1.98
N ASP A 50 -16.89 -13.42 -2.97
CA ASP A 50 -17.48 -14.75 -2.78
C ASP A 50 -16.42 -15.74 -2.30
N TYR A 51 -15.29 -15.82 -3.03
CA TYR A 51 -14.14 -16.62 -2.62
C TYR A 51 -13.67 -16.24 -1.21
N ALA A 52 -13.51 -14.94 -0.94
CA ALA A 52 -13.00 -14.47 0.34
C ALA A 52 -13.95 -14.75 1.51
N ALA A 53 -15.27 -14.80 1.29
CA ALA A 53 -16.25 -15.19 2.31
C ALA A 53 -16.09 -16.64 2.80
N HIS A 54 -15.47 -17.50 2.00
CA HIS A 54 -15.15 -18.89 2.35
C HIS A 54 -13.79 -19.04 3.04
N THR A 55 -13.03 -17.96 3.23
CA THR A 55 -11.76 -17.94 3.96
C THR A 55 -11.97 -17.52 5.42
N GLU A 56 -10.95 -17.72 6.27
CA GLU A 56 -10.98 -17.25 7.67
C GLU A 56 -11.16 -15.73 7.82
N PHE A 57 -10.84 -14.96 6.77
CA PHE A 57 -10.95 -13.50 6.79
C PHE A 57 -12.37 -13.01 6.52
N GLY A 58 -13.20 -13.80 5.84
CA GLY A 58 -14.59 -13.48 5.52
C GLY A 58 -14.79 -12.28 4.58
N ARG A 59 -13.72 -11.69 4.06
CA ARG A 59 -13.73 -10.52 3.14
C ARG A 59 -12.41 -10.43 2.38
N PRO A 60 -12.36 -9.73 1.24
CA PRO A 60 -11.12 -9.55 0.49
C PRO A 60 -9.99 -8.97 1.34
N LEU A 61 -8.81 -9.58 1.25
CA LEU A 61 -7.59 -9.09 1.89
C LEU A 61 -6.88 -8.08 1.01
N MET A 62 -6.27 -7.06 1.63
CA MET A 62 -5.37 -6.16 0.93
C MET A 62 -4.18 -6.95 0.36
N ASN A 63 -3.88 -6.70 -0.91
CA ASN A 63 -2.71 -7.24 -1.59
C ASN A 63 -1.46 -6.68 -0.91
N SER A 64 -0.60 -7.58 -0.41
CA SER A 64 0.57 -7.19 0.37
C SER A 64 1.57 -6.35 -0.42
N CYS A 65 1.57 -6.43 -1.75
CA CYS A 65 2.44 -5.60 -2.58
C CYS A 65 1.97 -4.13 -2.67
N LEU A 66 0.77 -3.79 -2.16
CA LEU A 66 0.23 -2.43 -2.07
C LEU A 66 0.57 -1.73 -0.74
N THR A 67 0.99 -2.48 0.29
CA THR A 67 1.18 -2.01 1.67
C THR A 67 2.61 -2.21 2.15
#